data_AF-A0A957FGK8-F1
#
_entry.id   AF-A0A957FGK8-F1
#
_cell.length_a   1.000
_cell.length_b   1.000
_cell.length_c   1.000
_cell.angle_alpha   90.00
_cell.angle_beta   90.00
_cell.angle_gamma   90.00
#
_symmetry.space_group_name_H-M   'P 1'
#
loop_
_entity.id
_entity.type
_entity.pdbx_description
1 polymer ?
#
loop_
_entity_poly.entity_id
_entity_poly.type
_entity_poly.pdbx_seq_one_letter_code
_entity_poly.pdbx_strand_id
1 'polypeptide(L)'
;MVNPTLETADIASAFFTVTDDLNASYPALAARELGWHEVPLLCAREIPVPGSMPMCIRVLIQWNTELPQKAVQYVYLGEAARLRPDLQPANGSINPQEIGARL
;
A
#
# COMPACT_ATOMS: atom_id res chain seq x y z
N MET A 1 8.56 11.10 1.97
CA MET A 1 7.55 10.18 1.44
C MET A 1 8.07 9.65 0.11
N VAL A 2 7.86 8.37 -0.18
CA VAL A 2 8.37 7.68 -1.39
C VAL A 2 7.80 8.23 -2.70
N ASN A 3 6.59 8.79 -2.67
CA ASN A 3 6.07 9.68 -3.72
C ASN A 3 5.88 11.06 -3.08
N PRO A 4 6.80 12.02 -3.26
CA PRO A 4 6.83 13.24 -2.48
C PRO A 4 5.68 14.23 -2.78
N THR A 5 5.03 14.09 -3.93
CA THR A 5 3.91 14.94 -4.38
C THR A 5 2.54 14.30 -4.15
N LEU A 6 2.46 13.13 -3.50
CA LEU A 6 1.19 12.49 -3.24
C LEU A 6 0.51 13.16 -2.05
N GLU A 7 -0.63 13.79 -2.32
CA GLU A 7 -1.50 14.37 -1.29
C GLU A 7 -2.85 13.66 -1.26
N THR A 8 -3.50 13.61 -0.10
CA THR A 8 -4.81 12.95 0.07
C THR A 8 -5.88 13.55 -0.85
N ALA A 9 -5.81 14.85 -1.13
CA ALA A 9 -6.75 15.55 -2.01
C ALA A 9 -6.68 15.08 -3.47
N ASP A 10 -5.55 14.48 -3.89
CA ASP A 10 -5.36 13.98 -5.24
C ASP A 10 -5.77 12.51 -5.41
N ILE A 11 -6.15 11.84 -4.32
CA ILE A 11 -6.55 10.43 -4.35
C ILE A 11 -8.00 10.34 -4.82
N ALA A 12 -8.20 9.87 -6.05
CA ALA A 12 -9.52 9.63 -6.61
C ALA A 12 -10.26 8.52 -5.86
N SER A 13 -9.56 7.43 -5.53
CA SER A 13 -10.04 6.36 -4.65
C SER A 13 -8.90 5.43 -4.23
N ALA A 14 -9.17 4.56 -3.25
CA ALA A 14 -8.25 3.47 -2.90
C ALA A 14 -8.97 2.14 -2.68
N PHE A 15 -8.35 1.07 -3.17
CA PHE A 15 -8.79 -0.31 -2.99
C PHE A 15 -7.81 -1.04 -2.09
N PHE A 16 -8.35 -1.75 -1.10
CA PHE A 16 -7.59 -2.60 -0.20
C PHE A 16 -7.98 -4.04 -0.48
N THR A 17 -7.00 -4.92 -0.67
CA THR A 17 -7.24 -6.37 -0.69
C THR A 17 -6.52 -7.03 0.48
N VAL A 18 -7.16 -8.05 1.06
CA VAL A 18 -6.57 -8.87 2.11
C VAL A 18 -6.63 -10.33 1.72
N THR A 19 -5.64 -11.11 2.14
CA THR A 19 -5.71 -12.57 2.09
C THR A 19 -6.81 -13.09 3.02
N ASP A 20 -7.31 -14.29 2.74
CA ASP A 20 -8.45 -14.89 3.44
C ASP A 20 -8.14 -15.29 4.90
N ASP A 21 -6.86 -15.39 5.25
CA ASP A 21 -6.33 -15.57 6.60
C ASP A 21 -6.33 -14.29 7.46
N LEU A 22 -6.72 -13.13 6.91
CA LEU A 22 -6.88 -11.86 7.64
C LEU A 22 -8.35 -11.48 7.81
N ASN A 23 -8.85 -11.55 9.05
CA ASN A 23 -10.26 -11.28 9.36
C ASN A 23 -10.49 -10.43 10.62
N ALA A 24 -9.43 -9.86 11.22
CA ALA A 24 -9.53 -9.14 12.49
C ALA A 24 -10.10 -7.72 12.36
N SER A 25 -9.94 -7.05 11.21
CA SER A 25 -10.45 -5.70 10.96
C SER A 25 -10.43 -5.35 9.46
N TYR A 26 -11.07 -4.23 9.10
CA TYR A 26 -11.01 -3.66 7.75
C TYR A 26 -9.77 -2.77 7.58
N PRO A 27 -8.93 -2.98 6.55
CA PRO A 27 -7.76 -2.12 6.28
C PRO A 27 -8.12 -0.65 6.05
N ALA A 28 -9.29 -0.38 5.46
CA ALA A 28 -9.76 1.00 5.24
C ALA A 28 -9.92 1.80 6.54
N LEU A 29 -10.06 1.15 7.71
CA LEU A 29 -10.10 1.84 8.99
C LEU A 29 -8.79 2.61 9.26
N ALA A 30 -7.64 2.00 8.97
CA ALA A 30 -6.35 2.65 9.12
C ALA A 30 -6.25 3.91 8.24
N ALA A 31 -6.78 3.86 7.01
CA ALA A 31 -6.80 5.05 6.14
C ALA A 31 -7.70 6.17 6.71
N ARG A 32 -8.82 5.82 7.37
CA ARG A 32 -9.65 6.81 8.07
C ARG A 32 -8.92 7.43 9.26
N GLU A 33 -8.18 6.64 10.04
CA GLU A 33 -7.35 7.14 11.15
C GLU A 33 -6.23 8.07 10.65
N LEU A 34 -5.75 7.85 9.42
CA LEU A 34 -4.78 8.71 8.73
C LEU A 34 -5.41 9.94 8.04
N GLY A 35 -6.70 10.22 8.28
CA GLY A 35 -7.36 11.44 7.80
C GLY A 35 -7.93 11.35 6.38
N TRP A 36 -7.98 10.18 5.75
CA TRP A 36 -8.53 10.02 4.40
C TRP A 36 -10.07 10.03 4.42
N HIS A 37 -10.72 10.97 5.11
CA HIS A 37 -12.17 10.94 5.34
C HIS A 37 -13.01 11.09 4.07
N GLU A 38 -12.56 11.93 3.13
CA GLU A 38 -13.25 12.22 1.87
C GLU A 38 -12.92 11.24 0.74
N VAL A 39 -11.86 10.44 0.90
CA VAL A 39 -11.43 9.49 -0.14
C VAL A 39 -12.41 8.31 -0.19
N PRO A 40 -12.94 7.92 -1.37
CA PRO A 40 -13.69 6.68 -1.52
C PRO A 40 -12.78 5.47 -1.27
N LEU A 41 -13.13 4.62 -0.30
CA LEU A 41 -12.36 3.42 0.07
C LEU A 41 -13.18 2.16 -0.15
N LEU A 42 -12.57 1.12 -0.73
CA LEU A 42 -13.17 -0.20 -0.86
C LEU A 42 -12.25 -1.30 -0.33
N CYS A 43 -12.80 -2.25 0.42
CA CYS A 43 -12.09 -3.46 0.83
C CYS A 43 -12.64 -4.68 0.06
N ALA A 44 -11.75 -5.58 -0.36
CA ALA A 44 -12.10 -6.86 -0.95
C ALA A 44 -11.20 -7.98 -0.39
N ARG A 45 -11.64 -9.22 -0.57
CA ARG A 45 -10.76 -10.38 -0.39
C ARG A 45 -9.96 -10.60 -1.67
N GLU A 46 -8.68 -10.87 -1.51
CA GLU A 46 -7.79 -11.30 -2.58
C GLU A 46 -8.12 -12.74 -2.99
N ILE A 47 -7.79 -13.10 -4.24
CA ILE A 47 -7.93 -14.47 -4.71
C ILE A 47 -7.07 -15.45 -3.88
N PRO A 48 -7.65 -16.53 -3.30
CA PRO A 48 -6.92 -17.46 -2.44
C PRO A 48 -6.14 -18.48 -3.26
N VAL A 49 -5.06 -18.04 -3.90
CA VAL A 49 -4.19 -18.93 -4.70
C VAL A 49 -3.34 -19.80 -3.76
N PRO A 50 -3.37 -21.14 -3.89
CA PRO A 50 -2.56 -22.02 -3.05
C PRO A 50 -1.06 -21.71 -3.15
N GLY A 51 -0.38 -21.65 -2.00
CA GLY A 51 1.05 -21.30 -1.93
C GLY A 51 1.36 -19.82 -2.16
N SER A 52 0.35 -18.97 -2.32
CA SER A 52 0.53 -17.51 -2.34
C SER A 52 0.90 -16.96 -0.96
N MET A 53 1.32 -15.71 -0.94
CA MET A 53 1.80 -15.06 0.28
C MET A 53 0.68 -14.89 1.31
N PRO A 54 0.81 -15.46 2.53
CA PRO A 54 -0.17 -15.32 3.59
C PRO A 54 -0.08 -13.95 4.27
N MET A 55 -1.09 -13.60 5.06
CA MET A 55 -1.11 -12.41 5.92
C MET A 55 -0.77 -11.10 5.17
N CYS A 56 -1.27 -10.95 3.94
CA CYS A 56 -0.89 -9.88 3.05
C CYS A 56 -2.04 -8.88 2.83
N ILE A 57 -1.75 -7.61 3.11
CA ILE A 57 -2.61 -6.48 2.76
C ILE A 57 -2.01 -5.79 1.53
N ARG A 58 -2.81 -5.55 0.50
CA ARG A 58 -2.42 -4.78 -0.69
C ARG A 58 -3.25 -3.53 -0.78
N VAL A 59 -2.65 -2.45 -1.29
CA VAL A 59 -3.32 -1.17 -1.53
C VAL A 59 -3.09 -0.76 -2.97
N LEU A 60 -4.18 -0.53 -3.69
CA LEU A 60 -4.17 0.13 -4.99
C LEU A 60 -4.74 1.54 -4.81
N ILE A 61 -3.91 2.54 -5.04
CA ILE A 61 -4.31 3.95 -4.98
C ILE A 61 -4.52 4.45 -6.41
N GLN A 62 -5.70 4.99 -6.68
CA GLN A 62 -5.96 5.74 -7.91
C GLN A 62 -5.61 7.20 -7.63
N TRP A 63 -4.46 7.64 -8.14
CA TRP A 63 -3.90 8.97 -7.89
C TRP A 63 -4.00 9.84 -9.14
N ASN A 64 -4.67 10.99 -9.02
CA ASN A 64 -4.66 12.03 -10.04
C ASN A 64 -3.31 12.74 -10.01
N THR A 65 -2.45 12.47 -11.00
CA THR A 65 -1.08 13.00 -11.01
C THR A 65 -0.60 13.27 -12.42
N GLU A 66 0.27 14.27 -12.55
CA GLU A 66 1.00 14.54 -13.79
C GLU A 66 2.27 13.68 -13.91
N LEU A 67 2.64 12.94 -12.86
CA LEU A 67 3.80 12.07 -12.92
C LEU A 67 3.63 11.00 -13.99
N PRO A 68 4.64 10.77 -14.85
CA PRO A 68 4.61 9.63 -15.74
C PRO A 68 4.69 8.34 -14.91
N GLN A 69 4.04 7.27 -15.38
CA GLN A 69 3.95 6.00 -14.64
C GLN A 69 5.30 5.46 -14.17
N LYS A 70 6.36 5.60 -14.97
CA LYS A 70 7.72 5.16 -14.62
C LYS A 70 8.34 5.89 -13.42
N ALA A 71 7.82 7.06 -13.05
CA ALA A 71 8.30 7.85 -11.92
C ALA A 71 7.57 7.49 -10.61
N VAL A 72 6.41 6.82 -10.70
CA VAL A 72 5.64 6.38 -9.53
C VAL A 72 6.42 5.29 -8.80
N GLN A 73 6.65 5.48 -7.51
CA GLN A 73 7.32 4.52 -6.64
C GLN A 73 6.29 3.57 -6.01
N TYR A 74 6.39 2.28 -6.32
CA TYR A 74 5.56 1.24 -5.73
C TYR A 74 6.26 0.66 -4.49
N VAL A 75 5.50 0.50 -3.40
CA VAL A 75 6.07 0.16 -2.08
C VAL A 75 5.67 -1.26 -1.69
N TYR A 76 6.67 -2.08 -1.35
CA TYR A 76 6.48 -3.43 -0.86
C TYR A 76 7.24 -3.58 0.46
N LEU A 77 6.53 -3.83 1.55
CA LEU A 77 7.08 -3.87 2.92
C LEU A 77 7.05 -5.30 3.48
N GLY A 78 7.95 -5.60 4.41
CA GLY A 78 8.05 -6.93 5.04
C GLY A 78 8.23 -8.04 4.01
N GLU A 79 7.54 -9.17 4.20
CA GLU A 79 7.60 -10.29 3.27
C GLU A 79 7.09 -9.94 1.87
N ALA A 80 6.22 -8.92 1.74
CA ALA A 80 5.67 -8.50 0.44
C ALA A 80 6.73 -8.02 -0.55
N ALA A 81 7.93 -7.65 -0.09
CA ALA A 81 9.08 -7.36 -0.96
C ALA A 81 9.41 -8.52 -1.92
N ARG A 82 9.07 -9.76 -1.56
CA ARG A 82 9.26 -10.95 -2.39
C ARG A 82 8.28 -11.05 -3.57
N LEU A 83 7.19 -10.27 -3.56
CA LEU A 83 6.23 -10.21 -4.67
C LEU A 83 6.75 -9.44 -5.89
N ARG A 84 7.71 -8.54 -5.68
CA ARG A 84 8.35 -7.72 -6.72
C ARG A 84 9.87 -7.66 -6.52
N PRO A 85 10.58 -8.77 -6.74
CA PRO A 85 12.03 -8.80 -6.59
C PRO A 85 12.74 -7.80 -7.51
N ASP A 86 12.11 -7.43 -8.63
CA ASP A 86 12.57 -6.44 -9.59
C ASP A 86 12.53 -4.98 -9.07
N LEU A 87 11.73 -4.70 -8.04
CA LEU A 87 11.64 -3.39 -7.40
C LEU A 87 12.49 -3.28 -6.13
N GLN A 88 13.19 -4.35 -5.74
CA GLN A 88 14.09 -4.27 -4.61
C GLN A 88 15.26 -3.36 -4.97
N PRO A 89 15.57 -2.35 -4.14
CA PRO A 89 16.76 -1.55 -4.36
C PRO A 89 17.97 -2.48 -4.37
N ALA A 90 18.81 -2.38 -5.41
CA ALA A 90 20.09 -3.07 -5.46
C ALA A 90 20.96 -2.55 -4.30
N ASN A 91 20.87 -3.19 -3.14
CA ASN A 91 21.51 -2.81 -1.88
C ASN A 91 21.20 -1.38 -1.39
N GLY A 92 20.16 -1.20 -0.57
CA GLY A 92 19.92 0.06 0.14
C GLY A 92 18.73 0.00 1.09
N SER A 93 19.02 -0.14 2.38
CA SER A 93 18.11 -0.18 3.52
C SER A 93 16.95 0.82 3.47
N ILE A 94 15.70 0.35 3.46
CA ILE A 94 14.61 1.10 4.10
C ILE A 94 14.65 0.67 5.58
N ASN A 95 15.12 1.57 6.45
CA ASN A 95 15.15 1.32 7.88
C ASN A 95 13.70 1.35 8.42
N PRO A 96 13.18 0.24 9.02
CA PRO A 96 11.85 0.22 9.62
C PRO A 96 11.63 1.32 10.69
N GLN A 97 12.70 1.86 11.27
CA GLN A 97 12.65 2.90 12.31
C GLN A 97 12.34 4.31 11.76
N GLU A 98 12.48 4.56 10.45
CA GLU A 98 12.12 5.86 9.87
C GLU A 98 10.61 6.02 9.61
N ILE A 99 9.87 4.90 9.59
CA ILE A 99 8.42 4.91 9.33
C ILE A 99 7.63 5.24 10.62
N GLY A 100 8.14 4.86 11.80
CA GLY A 100 7.46 5.06 13.09
C GLY A 100 7.56 6.47 13.69
N ALA A 101 8.35 7.38 13.12
CA ALA A 101 8.63 8.71 13.70
C ALA A 101 7.75 9.84 13.17
N ARG A 102 6.71 9.54 12.37
CA ARG A 102 5.81 10.55 11.76
C ARG A 102 4.31 10.20 11.85
N LEU A 103 3.94 9.37 12.82
CA LEU A 103 2.55 9.31 13.32
C LEU A 103 2.45 10.15 14.60
#